data_AF-A0AAN9IJP1-F1
#
_entry.id   AF-A0AAN9IJP1-F1
#
_cell.length_a   1.000
_cell.length_b   1.000
_cell.length_c   1.000
_cell.angle_alpha   90.00
_cell.angle_beta   90.00
_cell.angle_gamma   90.00
#
_symmetry.space_group_name_H-M   'P 1'
#
loop_
_entity.id
_entity.type
_entity.pdbx_description
1 polymer ?
#
loop_
_entity_poly.entity_id
_entity_poly.type
_entity_poly.pdbx_seq_one_letter_code
_entity_poly.pdbx_strand_id
1 'polypeptide(L)'
;MVEPGIPTVDLSPFLRDDDNNGKHKAIEIITKACSEYGFFQIVNHGVSLDLMRRALELSKSFFDYSDEEKKKSRPSSNAPLPAGYNRDPPQSLDKKEYVLVFPPGSSFNVYPENPPQFRHIYLFSIVNS
;
A
#
# COMPACT_ATOMS: atom_id res chain seq x y z
N MET A 1 -0.74 -30.65 15.40
CA MET A 1 0.22 -30.26 14.35
C MET A 1 -0.07 -28.80 14.05
N VAL A 2 0.90 -27.90 14.22
CA VAL A 2 0.71 -26.48 13.90
C VAL A 2 0.90 -26.36 12.39
N GLU A 3 -0.16 -25.96 11.68
CA GLU A 3 -0.08 -25.64 10.25
C GLU A 3 1.08 -24.64 10.02
N PRO A 4 1.95 -24.86 9.01
CA PRO A 4 3.02 -23.91 8.71
C PRO A 4 2.39 -22.60 8.23
N GLY A 5 2.21 -21.66 9.15
CA GLY A 5 1.68 -20.33 8.85
C GLY A 5 2.65 -19.52 7.99
N ILE A 6 2.11 -18.53 7.28
CA ILE A 6 2.93 -17.57 6.52
C ILE A 6 3.99 -16.97 7.45
N PRO A 7 5.28 -16.95 7.07
CA PRO A 7 6.33 -16.36 7.89
C PRO A 7 5.97 -14.94 8.32
N THR A 8 6.11 -14.66 9.61
CA THR A 8 5.83 -13.34 10.18
C THR A 8 7.12 -12.76 10.74
N VAL A 9 7.46 -11.55 10.31
CA VAL A 9 8.69 -10.84 10.69
C VAL A 9 8.35 -9.70 11.63
N ASP A 10 8.98 -9.68 12.80
CA ASP A 10 8.92 -8.57 13.75
C ASP A 10 9.99 -7.53 13.40
N LEU A 11 9.57 -6.31 13.07
CA LEU A 11 10.50 -5.20 12.76
C LEU A 11 10.84 -4.31 13.96
N SER A 12 10.32 -4.59 15.16
CA SER A 12 10.67 -3.80 16.35
C SER A 12 12.19 -3.68 16.60
N PRO A 13 13.04 -4.69 16.30
CA PRO A 13 14.49 -4.55 16.45
C PRO A 13 15.11 -3.46 15.57
N PHE A 14 14.53 -3.17 14.41
CA PHE A 14 15.02 -2.12 13.50
C PHE A 14 14.63 -0.71 13.94
N LEU A 15 13.65 -0.58 14.84
CA LEU A 15 13.23 0.70 15.41
C LEU A 15 14.08 1.10 16.63
N ARG A 16 15.06 0.28 16.99
CA ARG A 16 15.97 0.48 18.13
C ARG A 16 17.42 0.37 17.65
N ASP A 17 18.30 1.21 18.18
CA ASP A 17 19.71 1.18 17.78
C ASP A 17 20.48 0.00 18.38
N ASP A 18 20.03 -0.53 19.51
CA ASP A 18 20.78 -1.46 20.38
C ASP A 18 20.51 -2.96 20.18
N ASP A 19 19.55 -3.35 19.32
CA ASP A 19 19.12 -4.75 19.17
C ASP A 19 19.71 -5.46 17.93
N ASN A 20 21.04 -5.62 17.90
CA ASN A 20 21.73 -6.31 16.79
C ASN A 20 21.31 -7.79 16.63
N ASN A 21 21.03 -8.47 17.73
CA ASN A 21 20.61 -9.88 17.71
C ASN A 21 19.19 -10.03 17.13
N GLY A 22 18.26 -9.16 17.53
CA GLY A 22 16.91 -9.11 16.97
C GLY A 22 16.93 -8.76 15.48
N LYS A 23 17.76 -7.78 15.07
CA LYS A 23 17.97 -7.44 13.65
C LYS A 23 18.46 -8.65 12.86
N HIS A 24 19.46 -9.38 13.37
CA HIS A 24 19.99 -10.57 12.71
C HIS A 24 18.92 -11.66 12.52
N LYS A 25 18.16 -11.98 13.57
CA LYS A 25 17.07 -12.97 13.50
C LYS A 25 15.99 -12.57 12.49
N ALA A 26 15.61 -11.30 12.46
CA ALA A 26 14.63 -10.81 11.49
C ALA A 26 15.14 -10.95 10.04
N ILE A 27 16.43 -10.64 9.80
CA ILE A 27 17.07 -10.83 8.49
C ILE A 27 17.09 -12.32 8.08
N GLU A 28 17.40 -13.24 8.99
CA GLU A 28 17.35 -14.67 8.72
C GLU A 28 15.93 -15.14 8.31
N ILE A 29 14.90 -14.69 9.03
CA ILE A 29 13.50 -15.02 8.72
C ILE A 29 13.12 -14.45 7.34
N ILE A 30 13.44 -13.18 7.06
CA ILE A 30 13.20 -12.55 5.75
C ILE A 30 13.88 -13.36 4.64
N THR A 31 15.16 -13.71 4.83
CA THR A 31 15.95 -14.44 3.83
C THR A 31 15.33 -15.80 3.52
N LYS A 32 14.94 -16.53 4.56
CA LYS A 32 14.26 -17.82 4.43
C LYS A 32 12.89 -17.67 3.77
N ALA A 33 12.09 -16.69 4.20
CA ALA A 33 10.76 -16.45 3.64
C ALA A 33 10.82 -16.07 2.15
N CYS A 34 11.74 -15.19 1.76
CA CYS A 34 11.95 -14.84 0.35
C CYS A 34 12.36 -16.07 -0.49
N SER A 35 13.19 -16.96 0.06
CA SER A 35 13.72 -18.12 -0.67
C SER A 35 12.74 -19.30 -0.76
N GLU A 36 11.93 -19.51 0.28
CA GLU A 36 11.04 -20.67 0.39
C GLU A 36 9.56 -20.34 0.06
N TYR A 37 9.09 -19.13 0.37
CA TYR A 37 7.68 -18.73 0.25
C TYR A 37 7.46 -17.65 -0.81
N GLY A 38 8.43 -16.76 -1.01
CA GLY A 38 8.32 -15.58 -1.89
C GLY A 38 7.54 -14.40 -1.27
N PHE A 39 6.99 -14.55 -0.07
CA PHE A 39 6.30 -13.50 0.68
C PHE A 39 6.31 -13.78 2.20
N PHE A 40 6.07 -12.74 2.99
CA PHE A 40 5.97 -12.80 4.45
C PHE A 40 5.06 -11.68 4.97
N GLN A 41 4.57 -11.84 6.20
CA GLN A 41 3.87 -10.80 6.94
C GLN A 41 4.85 -10.00 7.78
N ILE A 42 4.53 -8.74 8.03
CA ILE A 42 5.32 -7.86 8.89
C ILE A 42 4.46 -7.38 10.06
N VAL A 43 5.03 -7.39 11.26
CA VAL A 43 4.45 -6.79 12.47
C VAL A 43 5.42 -5.80 13.10
N ASN A 44 4.90 -4.91 13.95
CA ASN A 44 5.68 -3.88 14.66
C ASN A 44 6.58 -3.02 13.73
N HIS A 45 6.09 -2.73 12.53
CA HIS A 45 6.77 -1.91 11.51
C HIS A 45 6.83 -0.40 11.84
N GLY A 46 6.26 0.04 12.96
CA GLY A 46 6.29 1.45 13.38
C GLY A 46 5.28 2.37 12.69
N VAL A 47 4.47 1.86 11.75
CA VAL A 47 3.39 2.66 11.14
C VAL A 47 2.22 2.74 12.13
N SER A 48 1.77 3.96 12.42
CA SER A 48 0.67 4.22 13.34
C SER A 48 -0.62 3.49 12.91
N LEU A 49 -1.27 2.82 13.88
CA LEU A 49 -2.58 2.19 13.68
C LEU A 49 -3.63 3.20 13.21
N ASP A 50 -3.61 4.42 13.73
CA ASP A 50 -4.57 5.46 13.36
C ASP A 50 -4.35 5.95 11.93
N LEU A 51 -3.10 5.99 11.48
CA LEU A 51 -2.79 6.28 10.08
C LEU A 51 -3.34 5.19 9.16
N MET A 52 -3.12 3.90 9.49
CA MET A 52 -3.65 2.78 8.71
C MET A 52 -5.18 2.76 8.68
N ARG A 53 -5.84 3.00 9.82
CA ARG A 53 -7.31 3.10 9.89
C ARG A 53 -7.85 4.22 9.01
N ARG A 54 -7.31 5.44 9.14
CA ARG A 54 -7.70 6.57 8.30
C ARG A 54 -7.46 6.30 6.81
N ALA A 55 -6.36 5.63 6.47
CA ALA A 55 -6.06 5.24 5.10
C ALA A 55 -7.14 4.32 4.51
N LEU A 56 -7.54 3.29 5.26
CA LEU A 56 -8.61 2.36 4.86
C LEU A 56 -9.97 3.06 4.79
N GLU A 57 -10.31 3.92 5.74
CA GLU A 57 -11.58 4.65 5.77
C GLU A 57 -11.75 5.60 4.58
N LEU A 58 -10.72 6.38 4.25
CA LEU A 58 -10.74 7.29 3.11
C LEU A 58 -10.70 6.53 1.79
N SER A 59 -9.97 5.40 1.73
CA SER A 59 -9.99 4.48 0.58
C SER A 59 -11.41 3.98 0.31
N LYS A 60 -12.06 3.43 1.33
CA LYS A 60 -13.46 2.99 1.26
C LYS A 60 -14.39 4.14 0.84
N SER A 61 -14.27 5.30 1.49
CA SER A 61 -15.11 6.47 1.18
C SER A 61 -14.98 6.91 -0.27
N PHE A 62 -13.77 6.87 -0.84
CA PHE A 62 -13.56 7.17 -2.25
C PHE A 62 -14.25 6.16 -3.17
N PHE A 63 -14.07 4.86 -2.92
CA PHE A 63 -14.64 3.81 -3.77
C PHE A 63 -16.17 3.68 -3.66
N ASP A 64 -16.76 4.15 -2.56
CA ASP A 64 -18.21 4.26 -2.35
C ASP A 64 -18.86 5.41 -3.15
N TYR A 65 -18.07 6.34 -3.73
CA TYR A 65 -18.63 7.37 -4.62
C TYR A 65 -19.13 6.80 -5.95
N SER A 66 -19.96 7.59 -6.63
CA SER A 66 -20.46 7.27 -7.97
C SER A 66 -19.33 7.09 -8.97
N ASP A 67 -19.58 6.30 -10.01
CA ASP A 67 -18.61 6.08 -11.09
C ASP A 67 -18.18 7.40 -11.74
N GLU A 68 -19.10 8.36 -11.89
CA GLU A 68 -18.80 9.67 -12.47
C GLU A 68 -17.83 10.47 -11.61
N GLU A 69 -17.96 10.40 -10.27
CA GLU A 69 -17.02 11.05 -9.36
C GLU A 69 -15.64 10.39 -9.42
N LYS A 70 -15.59 9.06 -9.34
CA LYS A 70 -14.32 8.30 -9.40
C LYS A 70 -13.59 8.55 -10.71
N LYS A 71 -14.32 8.61 -11.83
CA LYS A 71 -13.78 8.87 -13.18
C LYS A 71 -13.08 10.23 -13.32
N LYS A 72 -13.38 11.23 -12.49
CA LYS A 72 -12.67 12.53 -12.50
C LYS A 72 -11.19 12.39 -12.22
N SER A 73 -10.81 11.35 -11.47
CA SER A 73 -9.41 11.04 -11.17
C SER A 73 -8.77 10.04 -12.14
N ARG A 74 -9.39 9.77 -13.30
CA ARG A 74 -8.75 8.96 -14.35
C ARG A 74 -7.65 9.76 -15.04
N PRO A 75 -6.50 9.13 -15.32
CA PRO A 75 -5.53 9.73 -16.23
C PRO A 75 -6.16 9.91 -17.62
N SER A 76 -5.70 10.93 -18.35
CA SER A 76 -6.15 11.16 -19.73
C SER A 76 -5.75 9.98 -20.64
N SER A 77 -6.50 9.77 -21.73
CA SER A 77 -6.20 8.66 -22.65
C SER A 77 -4.81 8.72 -23.30
N ASN A 78 -4.20 9.91 -23.32
CA ASN A 78 -2.85 10.14 -23.87
C ASN A 78 -1.79 10.23 -22.77
N ALA A 79 -2.14 9.96 -21.50
CA ALA A 79 -1.18 9.98 -20.41
C ALA A 79 -0.13 8.87 -20.60
N PRO A 80 1.15 9.14 -20.31
CA PRO A 80 2.21 8.14 -20.47
C PRO A 80 2.12 7.01 -19.44
N LEU A 81 1.40 7.23 -18.34
CA LEU A 81 1.26 6.28 -17.23
C LEU A 81 -0.20 6.28 -16.73
N PRO A 82 -0.72 5.13 -16.26
CA PRO A 82 -2.09 5.02 -15.77
C PRO A 82 -2.23 5.53 -14.32
N ALA A 83 -1.60 6.65 -13.99
CA ALA A 83 -1.53 7.23 -12.65
C ALA A 83 -2.84 7.93 -12.26
N GLY A 84 -3.69 7.22 -11.52
CA GLY A 84 -5.00 7.69 -11.09
C GLY A 84 -5.98 6.52 -10.95
N TYR A 85 -7.27 6.82 -10.91
CA TYR A 85 -8.33 5.81 -10.86
C TYR A 85 -8.38 5.01 -12.17
N ASN A 86 -8.53 3.70 -12.02
CA ASN A 86 -8.68 2.75 -13.10
C ASN A 86 -9.68 1.67 -12.69
N ARG A 87 -10.27 1.03 -13.69
CA ARG A 87 -11.13 -0.14 -13.50
C ARG A 87 -10.81 -1.13 -14.60
N ASP A 88 -10.67 -2.38 -14.20
CA ASP A 88 -10.49 -3.47 -15.14
C ASP A 88 -11.69 -3.57 -16.10
N PRO A 89 -11.50 -4.06 -17.33
CA PRO A 89 -12.59 -4.31 -18.24
C PRO A 89 -13.64 -5.25 -17.62
N PRO A 90 -14.93 -5.13 -17.97
CA PRO A 90 -16.00 -5.98 -17.43
C PRO A 90 -15.77 -7.49 -17.61
N GLN A 91 -14.96 -7.88 -18.60
CA GLN A 91 -14.59 -9.25 -18.91
C GLN A 91 -13.42 -9.79 -18.08
N SER A 92 -12.78 -8.96 -17.25
CA SER A 92 -11.75 -9.40 -16.31
C SER A 92 -12.35 -10.38 -15.29
N LEU A 93 -11.58 -11.39 -14.90
CA LEU A 93 -11.99 -12.37 -13.88
C LEU A 93 -12.06 -11.71 -12.49
N ASP A 94 -11.13 -10.80 -12.18
CA ASP A 94 -11.03 -10.16 -10.87
C ASP A 94 -12.01 -9.00 -10.69
N LYS A 95 -12.46 -8.38 -11.80
CA LYS A 95 -13.35 -7.21 -11.83
C LYS A 95 -13.01 -6.15 -10.77
N LYS A 96 -11.76 -5.71 -10.73
CA LYS A 96 -11.27 -4.75 -9.73
C LYS A 96 -11.30 -3.30 -10.23
N GLU A 97 -11.44 -2.40 -9.27
CA GLU A 97 -11.11 -0.98 -9.42
C GLU A 97 -9.95 -0.62 -8.50
N TYR A 98 -9.13 0.34 -8.90
CA TYR A 98 -7.92 0.71 -8.18
C TYR A 98 -7.50 2.14 -8.48
N VAL A 99 -6.70 2.73 -7.59
CA VAL A 99 -6.01 4.01 -7.84
C VAL A 99 -4.52 3.74 -7.82
N LEU A 100 -3.84 4.02 -8.92
CA LEU A 100 -2.38 3.91 -9.01
C LEU A 100 -1.74 5.26 -8.72
N VAL A 101 -0.82 5.30 -7.76
CA VAL A 101 -0.14 6.52 -7.33
C VAL A 101 1.37 6.28 -7.33
N PHE A 102 2.11 7.15 -8.01
CA PHE A 102 3.58 7.20 -8.02
C PHE A 102 4.11 8.04 -6.84
N PRO A 103 5.43 8.10 -6.59
CA PRO A 103 5.99 8.94 -5.54
C PRO A 103 5.40 10.34 -5.46
N PRO A 104 5.21 10.90 -4.25
CA PRO A 104 4.54 12.18 -4.07
C PRO A 104 5.37 13.27 -4.74
N GLY A 105 4.70 14.21 -5.38
CA GLY A 105 5.36 15.22 -6.23
C GLY A 105 5.59 14.78 -7.68
N SER A 106 5.33 13.51 -8.04
CA SER A 106 5.28 13.11 -9.43
C SER A 106 4.19 13.87 -10.19
N SER A 107 4.56 14.47 -11.33
CA SER A 107 3.63 15.17 -12.22
C SER A 107 2.66 14.23 -12.95
N PHE A 108 2.87 12.91 -12.86
CA PHE A 108 1.98 11.93 -13.45
C PHE A 108 0.72 11.69 -12.62
N ASN A 109 0.78 11.91 -11.30
CA ASN A 109 -0.32 11.54 -10.40
C ASN A 109 -1.58 12.39 -10.61
N VAL A 110 -2.68 11.72 -10.93
CA VAL A 110 -4.03 12.30 -10.89
C VAL A 110 -4.71 11.85 -9.60
N TYR A 111 -4.77 12.75 -8.61
CA TYR A 111 -5.37 12.45 -7.30
C TYR A 111 -6.90 12.65 -7.31
N PRO A 112 -7.65 11.85 -6.56
CA PRO A 112 -9.04 12.16 -6.22
C PRO A 112 -9.16 13.49 -5.46
N GLU A 113 -10.12 14.33 -5.84
CA GLU A 113 -10.48 15.55 -5.10
C GLU A 113 -11.36 15.26 -3.90
N ASN A 114 -12.13 14.17 -3.95
CA ASN A 114 -13.04 13.73 -2.91
C ASN A 114 -12.69 12.31 -2.46
N PRO A 115 -12.56 12.04 -1.14
CA PRO A 115 -12.52 13.03 -0.07
C PRO A 115 -11.21 13.86 -0.14
N PRO A 116 -11.19 15.15 0.25
CA PRO A 116 -10.02 16.02 0.08
C PRO A 116 -8.79 15.56 0.87
N GLN A 117 -9.00 14.74 1.90
CA GLN A 117 -7.92 14.14 2.70
C GLN A 117 -7.25 12.96 2.00
N PHE A 118 -7.84 12.41 0.92
CA PHE A 118 -7.34 11.22 0.23
C PHE A 118 -5.90 11.38 -0.25
N ARG A 119 -5.58 12.55 -0.84
CA ARG A 119 -4.23 12.88 -1.31
C ARG A 119 -3.17 12.90 -0.20
N HIS A 120 -3.58 13.10 1.06
CA HIS A 120 -2.64 13.15 2.18
C HIS A 120 -2.21 11.76 2.64
N ILE A 121 -2.95 10.69 2.32
CA ILE A 121 -2.56 9.32 2.67
C ILE A 121 -1.25 8.93 1.96
N TYR A 122 -1.16 9.22 0.67
CA TYR A 122 -0.03 8.84 -0.17
C TYR A 122 1.23 9.67 0.09
N LEU A 123 1.10 10.83 0.75
CA LEU A 123 2.23 11.64 1.19
C LEU A 123 2.98 11.01 2.37
N PHE A 124 2.32 10.15 3.16
CA PHE A 124 2.96 9.48 4.31
C PHE A 124 3.54 8.10 3.96
N SER A 125 3.12 7.46 2.88
CA SER A 125 3.63 6.13 2.48
C SER A 125 4.94 6.16 1.71
N ILE A 126 5.49 7.34 1.40
CA ILE A 126 6.71 7.49 0.57
C ILE A 126 7.72 8.41 1.26
N VAL A 127 7.79 8.32 2.59
CA VAL A 127 8.94 8.78 3.35
C VAL A 127 9.34 7.62 4.24
N ASN A 128 10.56 7.11 4.01
CA ASN A 128 11.18 5.87 4.53
C ASN A 128 10.91 4.62 3.68
N SER A 129 11.53 4.61 2.49
CA SER A 129 12.24 3.41 2.02
C SER A 129 13.64 3.41 2.60
#